data_AF-A0AAP5TAD6-F1
#
_entry.id   AF-A0AAP5TAD6-F1
#
_cell.length_a   1.000
_cell.length_b   1.000
_cell.length_c   1.000
_cell.angle_alpha   90.00
_cell.angle_beta   90.00
_cell.angle_gamma   90.00
#
_symmetry.space_group_name_H-M   'P 1'
#
loop_
_entity.id
_entity.type
_entity.pdbx_description
1 polymer ?
#
loop_
_entity_poly.entity_id
_entity_poly.type
_entity_poly.pdbx_seq_one_letter_code
_entity_poly.pdbx_strand_id
1 'polypeptide(L)'
;MKQVLVMGVGDRVGQAFFEACQGEKNNELQFNFIEEEGNIPAGFQNVQVVDLQDAEQLTAHLTPADILVINVSGWDVDYVLDAVMDAIEAHRIKLEKIIFRSVAGVNAEYPIKNIQTVTHDQEEFVKQQQYAGKLVDESEIPYTILRPTNVLDSTDLSYRLVDEGTTMDSAKNVGAKAVAKVILETVKSDQYKNQSIGICG
;
A
#
# COMPACT_ATOMS: atom_id res chain seq x y z
N MET A 1 -9.85 10.45 -17.36
CA MET A 1 -9.55 9.10 -16.84
C MET A 1 -8.27 9.24 -16.05
N LYS A 2 -8.32 8.97 -14.74
CA LYS A 2 -7.18 9.02 -13.86
C LYS A 2 -6.31 7.79 -14.04
N GLN A 3 -5.00 7.99 -14.15
CA GLN A 3 -4.01 6.94 -14.20
C GLN A 3 -3.63 6.54 -12.77
N VAL A 4 -3.88 5.28 -12.42
CA VAL A 4 -3.55 4.71 -11.11
C VAL A 4 -2.36 3.78 -11.31
N LEU A 5 -1.20 4.16 -10.78
CA LEU A 5 -0.05 3.26 -10.68
C LEU A 5 -0.19 2.42 -9.42
N VAL A 6 -0.02 1.12 -9.54
CA VAL A 6 -0.10 0.17 -8.43
C VAL A 6 1.21 -0.60 -8.34
N MET A 7 1.91 -0.44 -7.22
CA MET A 7 3.10 -1.19 -6.86
C MET A 7 2.73 -2.32 -5.91
N GLY A 8 3.18 -3.54 -6.19
CA GLY A 8 3.02 -4.67 -5.28
C GLY A 8 1.75 -5.50 -5.56
N VAL A 9 1.89 -6.55 -6.37
CA VAL A 9 0.86 -7.58 -6.61
C VAL A 9 1.27 -8.95 -6.06
N GLY A 10 2.49 -9.11 -5.53
CA GLY A 10 3.00 -10.41 -5.12
C GLY A 10 2.33 -11.01 -3.89
N ASP A 11 1.89 -10.16 -2.95
CA ASP A 11 1.23 -10.62 -1.73
C ASP A 11 -0.29 -10.80 -1.91
N ARG A 12 -0.94 -11.40 -0.90
CA ARG A 12 -2.37 -11.72 -0.97
C ARG A 12 -3.29 -10.50 -1.12
N VAL A 13 -2.90 -9.35 -0.55
CA VAL A 13 -3.69 -8.13 -0.70
C VAL A 13 -3.53 -7.58 -2.11
N GLY A 14 -2.31 -7.60 -2.66
CA GLY A 14 -2.02 -7.17 -4.02
C GLY A 14 -2.76 -8.01 -5.04
N GLN A 15 -2.78 -9.33 -4.84
CA GLN A 15 -3.57 -10.26 -5.64
C GLN A 15 -5.07 -9.94 -5.57
N ALA A 16 -5.60 -9.77 -4.36
CA ALA A 16 -7.01 -9.43 -4.16
C ALA A 16 -7.39 -8.06 -4.75
N PHE A 17 -6.48 -7.08 -4.69
CA PHE A 17 -6.68 -5.75 -5.25
C PHE A 17 -6.63 -5.77 -6.78
N PHE A 18 -5.69 -6.51 -7.36
CA PHE A 18 -5.64 -6.75 -8.81
C PHE A 18 -6.96 -7.35 -9.31
N GLU A 19 -7.47 -8.41 -8.66
CA GLU A 19 -8.77 -9.01 -8.98
C GLU A 19 -9.93 -7.99 -8.88
N ALA A 20 -9.95 -7.17 -7.81
CA ALA A 20 -10.97 -6.17 -7.61
C ALA A 20 -10.95 -5.09 -8.71
N CYS A 21 -9.77 -4.67 -9.16
CA CYS A 21 -9.60 -3.70 -10.25
C CYS A 21 -10.08 -4.24 -11.60
N GLN A 22 -9.90 -5.54 -11.88
CA GLN A 22 -10.44 -6.16 -13.10
C GLN A 22 -11.98 -6.19 -13.11
N GLY A 23 -12.61 -6.20 -11.93
CA GLY A 23 -14.06 -6.12 -11.77
C GLY A 23 -14.62 -4.69 -11.74
N GLU A 24 -13.77 -3.67 -11.69
CA GLU A 24 -14.18 -2.27 -11.61
C GLU A 24 -14.77 -1.81 -12.96
N LYS A 25 -15.96 -1.22 -12.91
CA LYS A 25 -16.70 -0.75 -14.10
C LYS A 25 -16.56 0.75 -14.32
N ASN A 26 -15.90 1.45 -13.40
CA ASN A 26 -15.63 2.86 -13.53
C ASN A 26 -14.57 3.13 -14.61
N ASN A 27 -15.02 3.50 -15.81
CA ASN A 27 -14.17 3.86 -16.94
C ASN A 27 -13.37 5.17 -16.72
N GLU A 28 -13.53 5.83 -15.57
CA GLU A 28 -12.72 6.98 -15.20
C GLU A 28 -11.38 6.60 -14.55
N LEU A 29 -11.16 5.32 -14.20
CA LEU A 29 -9.90 4.84 -13.64
C LEU A 29 -9.20 3.89 -14.61
N GLN A 30 -7.89 4.07 -14.79
CA GLN A 30 -7.03 3.14 -15.51
C GLN A 30 -5.91 2.66 -14.59
N PHE A 31 -5.86 1.35 -14.31
CA PHE A 31 -4.85 0.76 -13.44
C PHE A 31 -3.67 0.22 -14.24
N ASN A 32 -2.46 0.61 -13.84
CA ASN A 32 -1.20 0.09 -14.34
C ASN A 32 -0.48 -0.57 -13.17
N PHE A 33 -0.09 -1.84 -13.31
CA PHE A 33 0.53 -2.61 -12.24
C PHE A 33 2.01 -2.81 -12.51
N ILE A 34 2.83 -2.61 -11.48
CA ILE A 34 4.27 -2.88 -11.50
C ILE A 34 4.70 -3.73 -10.30
N GLU A 35 5.72 -4.56 -10.52
CA GLU A 35 6.23 -5.51 -9.54
C GLU A 35 7.63 -6.00 -9.92
N GLU A 36 8.38 -6.52 -8.96
CA GLU A 36 9.66 -7.18 -9.23
C GLU A 36 9.47 -8.53 -9.96
N GLU A 37 10.42 -8.91 -10.82
CA GLU A 37 10.32 -10.09 -11.69
C GLU A 37 9.96 -11.38 -10.94
N GLY A 38 10.52 -11.56 -9.74
CA GLY A 38 10.30 -12.75 -8.91
C GLY A 38 9.00 -12.75 -8.11
N ASN A 39 8.32 -11.61 -8.02
CA ASN A 39 7.15 -11.42 -7.16
C ASN A 39 5.83 -11.41 -7.94
N ILE A 40 5.84 -11.46 -9.28
CA ILE A 40 4.61 -11.53 -10.08
C ILE A 40 3.97 -12.93 -9.94
N PRO A 41 2.74 -13.04 -9.42
CA PRO A 41 2.08 -14.33 -9.29
C PRO A 41 1.77 -14.97 -10.65
N ALA A 42 1.81 -16.31 -10.70
CA ALA A 42 1.51 -17.05 -11.93
C ALA A 42 0.11 -16.72 -12.47
N GLY A 43 0.02 -16.40 -13.75
CA GLY A 43 -1.24 -16.07 -14.44
C GLY A 43 -1.64 -14.60 -14.38
N PHE A 44 -0.90 -13.76 -13.65
CA PHE A 44 -1.12 -12.31 -13.68
C PHE A 44 -0.57 -11.74 -14.98
N GLN A 45 -1.45 -11.18 -15.80
CA GLN A 45 -1.11 -10.52 -17.05
C GLN A 45 -1.12 -9.00 -16.87
N ASN A 46 -0.44 -8.27 -17.75
CA ASN A 46 -0.39 -6.80 -17.74
C ASN A 46 0.19 -6.19 -16.45
N VAL A 47 1.11 -6.92 -15.82
CA VAL A 47 1.99 -6.41 -14.76
C VAL A 47 3.36 -6.19 -15.39
N GLN A 48 3.92 -4.99 -15.24
CA GLN A 48 5.23 -4.65 -15.79
C GLN A 48 6.31 -4.94 -14.76
N VAL A 49 7.42 -5.54 -15.21
CA VAL A 49 8.56 -5.83 -14.36
C VAL A 49 9.37 -4.55 -14.16
N VAL A 50 9.58 -4.16 -12.91
CA VAL A 50 10.32 -2.96 -12.51
C VAL A 50 11.14 -3.29 -11.27
N ASP A 51 12.39 -2.83 -11.22
CA ASP A 51 13.13 -2.78 -9.96
C ASP A 51 12.53 -1.67 -9.09
N LEU A 52 11.83 -2.06 -8.02
CA LEU A 52 11.11 -1.12 -7.17
C LEU A 52 12.04 -0.29 -6.27
N GLN A 53 13.36 -0.57 -6.26
CA GLN A 53 14.38 0.22 -5.57
C GLN A 53 15.19 1.10 -6.56
N ASP A 54 14.83 1.11 -7.85
CA ASP A 54 15.47 1.94 -8.88
C ASP A 54 14.59 3.14 -9.25
N ALA A 55 14.99 4.33 -8.80
CA ALA A 55 14.28 5.58 -9.04
C ALA A 55 14.13 5.93 -10.53
N GLU A 56 15.11 5.62 -11.37
CA GLU A 56 15.07 5.93 -12.81
C GLU A 56 14.04 5.03 -13.50
N GLN A 57 14.00 3.73 -13.16
CA GLN A 57 12.99 2.83 -13.69
C GLN A 57 11.58 3.22 -13.22
N LEU A 58 11.41 3.60 -11.95
CA LEU A 58 10.13 4.06 -11.41
C LEU A 58 9.63 5.34 -12.08
N THR A 59 10.52 6.23 -12.48
CA THR A 59 10.17 7.54 -13.07
C THR A 59 9.26 7.40 -14.30
N ALA A 60 9.52 6.41 -15.17
CA ALA A 60 8.72 6.18 -16.38
C ALA A 60 7.25 5.80 -16.07
N HIS A 61 7.01 5.18 -14.91
CA HIS A 61 5.67 4.77 -14.48
C HIS A 61 4.98 5.81 -13.61
N LEU A 62 5.76 6.53 -12.78
CA LEU A 62 5.26 7.59 -11.91
C LEU A 62 4.85 8.84 -12.70
N THR A 63 5.59 9.20 -13.74
CA THR A 63 5.34 10.42 -14.53
C THR A 63 3.92 10.50 -15.11
N PRO A 64 3.34 9.44 -15.72
CA PRO A 64 1.97 9.49 -16.22
C PRO A 64 0.90 9.25 -15.15
N ALA A 65 1.26 8.93 -13.90
CA ALA A 65 0.31 8.57 -12.86
C ALA A 65 -0.32 9.81 -12.21
N ASP A 66 -1.63 9.74 -11.94
CA ASP A 66 -2.33 10.71 -11.10
C ASP A 66 -2.39 10.23 -9.64
N ILE A 67 -2.57 8.92 -9.44
CA ILE A 67 -2.67 8.28 -8.12
C ILE A 67 -1.64 7.18 -8.03
N LEU A 68 -0.89 7.15 -6.93
CA LEU A 68 0.05 6.08 -6.59
C LEU A 68 -0.51 5.19 -5.48
N VAL A 69 -0.58 3.89 -5.71
CA VAL A 69 -0.89 2.87 -4.71
C VAL A 69 0.37 2.06 -4.43
N ILE A 70 0.91 2.20 -3.23
CA ILE A 70 2.06 1.43 -2.76
C ILE A 70 1.54 0.32 -1.83
N ASN A 71 1.42 -0.89 -2.37
CA ASN A 71 0.93 -2.07 -1.65
C ASN A 71 2.06 -3.03 -1.22
N VAL A 72 3.32 -2.59 -1.32
CA VAL A 72 4.49 -3.32 -0.85
C VAL A 72 4.60 -3.13 0.67
N SER A 73 4.37 -4.18 1.45
CA SER A 73 4.43 -4.14 2.93
C SER A 73 5.42 -5.16 3.51
N GLY A 74 6.43 -5.53 2.72
CA GLY A 74 7.49 -6.48 3.09
C GLY A 74 8.66 -5.80 3.79
N TRP A 75 9.76 -6.55 3.94
CA TRP A 75 11.07 -5.98 4.26
C TRP A 75 11.49 -5.00 3.18
N ASP A 76 12.39 -4.08 3.55
CA ASP A 76 13.03 -3.13 2.63
C ASP A 76 12.06 -2.16 1.95
N VAL A 77 10.87 -1.96 2.55
CA VAL A 77 9.88 -0.98 2.09
C VAL A 77 10.43 0.46 2.15
N ASP A 78 11.36 0.72 3.06
CA ASP A 78 12.06 1.98 3.19
C ASP A 78 12.89 2.29 1.94
N TYR A 79 13.64 1.31 1.42
CA TYR A 79 14.37 1.48 0.16
C TYR A 79 13.45 1.71 -1.05
N VAL A 80 12.32 0.98 -1.09
CA VAL A 80 11.31 1.19 -2.16
C VAL A 80 10.75 2.61 -2.10
N LEU A 81 10.45 3.13 -0.90
CA LEU A 81 9.92 4.47 -0.76
C LEU A 81 10.97 5.55 -0.97
N ASP A 82 12.22 5.35 -0.56
CA ASP A 82 13.32 6.25 -0.90
C ASP A 82 13.42 6.38 -2.43
N ALA A 83 13.41 5.27 -3.18
CA ALA A 83 13.45 5.30 -4.64
C ALA A 83 12.23 6.02 -5.27
N VAL A 84 11.03 5.83 -4.70
CA VAL A 84 9.82 6.56 -5.12
C VAL A 84 9.98 8.06 -4.88
N MET A 85 10.45 8.47 -3.69
CA MET A 85 10.63 9.89 -3.35
C MET A 85 11.72 10.53 -4.21
N ASP A 86 12.85 9.85 -4.41
CA ASP A 86 13.93 10.29 -5.29
C ASP A 86 13.42 10.54 -6.72
N ALA A 87 12.63 9.61 -7.27
CA ALA A 87 12.02 9.75 -8.60
C ALA A 87 11.07 10.96 -8.66
N ILE A 88 10.22 11.11 -7.64
CA ILE A 88 9.26 12.23 -7.55
C ILE A 88 9.99 13.57 -7.49
N GLU A 89 11.01 13.70 -6.63
CA GLU A 89 11.76 14.94 -6.43
C GLU A 89 12.61 15.31 -7.65
N ALA A 90 13.38 14.35 -8.18
CA ALA A 90 14.29 14.57 -9.30
C ALA A 90 13.53 15.02 -10.57
N HIS A 91 12.35 14.46 -10.81
CA HIS A 91 11.54 14.74 -12.00
C HIS A 91 10.36 15.68 -11.75
N ARG A 92 10.18 16.17 -10.51
CA ARG A 92 9.08 17.03 -10.09
C ARG A 92 7.71 16.45 -10.46
N ILE A 93 7.57 15.15 -10.25
CA ILE A 93 6.35 14.41 -10.57
C ILE A 93 5.21 14.92 -9.68
N LYS A 94 4.05 15.14 -10.27
CA LYS A 94 2.88 15.66 -9.55
C LYS A 94 1.83 14.58 -9.46
N LEU A 95 1.73 13.97 -8.28
CA LEU A 95 0.64 13.07 -7.95
C LEU A 95 -0.50 13.88 -7.32
N GLU A 96 -1.73 13.50 -7.61
CA GLU A 96 -2.90 13.97 -6.87
C GLU A 96 -2.92 13.35 -5.47
N LYS A 97 -2.42 12.10 -5.34
CA LYS A 97 -2.49 11.34 -4.10
C LYS A 97 -1.61 10.09 -4.04
N ILE A 98 -1.15 9.75 -2.84
CA ILE A 98 -0.49 8.48 -2.49
C ILE A 98 -1.39 7.66 -1.56
N ILE A 99 -1.55 6.37 -1.84
CA ILE A 99 -2.14 5.40 -0.93
C ILE A 99 -1.03 4.42 -0.55
N PHE A 100 -0.59 4.46 0.69
CA PHE A 100 0.47 3.58 1.18
C PHE A 100 -0.11 2.56 2.15
N ARG A 101 0.05 1.28 1.85
CA ARG A 101 -0.27 0.20 2.79
C ARG A 101 0.98 -0.15 3.60
N SER A 102 0.94 0.25 4.86
CA SER A 102 1.90 -0.15 5.88
C SER A 102 1.33 -1.34 6.69
N VAL A 103 1.58 -1.37 8.00
CA VAL A 103 1.10 -2.39 8.94
C VAL A 103 0.61 -1.75 10.23
N ALA A 104 -0.30 -2.42 10.94
CA ALA A 104 -0.64 -2.03 12.30
C ALA A 104 0.57 -2.21 13.24
N GLY A 105 0.77 -1.26 14.14
CA GLY A 105 1.84 -1.25 15.15
C GLY A 105 2.86 -0.13 14.95
N VAL A 106 2.89 0.50 13.76
CA VAL A 106 3.78 1.62 13.46
C VAL A 106 3.50 2.86 14.31
N ASN A 107 2.31 3.00 14.89
CA ASN A 107 1.95 4.09 15.79
C ASN A 107 1.81 3.61 17.25
N ALA A 108 2.43 2.48 17.60
CA ALA A 108 2.32 1.82 18.90
C ALA A 108 0.88 1.47 19.33
N GLU A 109 -0.03 1.38 18.36
CA GLU A 109 -1.45 1.09 18.54
C GLU A 109 -1.75 -0.42 18.55
N TYR A 110 -0.88 -1.23 17.95
CA TYR A 110 -0.99 -2.68 17.87
C TYR A 110 0.26 -3.33 18.47
N PRO A 111 0.14 -4.30 19.40
CA PRO A 111 1.31 -4.88 20.05
C PRO A 111 2.26 -5.54 19.04
N ILE A 112 3.53 -5.13 19.03
CA ILE A 112 4.56 -5.65 18.11
C ILE A 112 4.64 -7.18 18.16
N LYS A 113 4.52 -7.78 19.35
CA LYS A 113 4.49 -9.24 19.55
C LYS A 113 3.35 -9.97 18.82
N ASN A 114 2.30 -9.25 18.43
CA ASN A 114 1.15 -9.79 17.70
C ASN A 114 1.35 -9.70 16.18
N ILE A 115 2.39 -9.02 15.69
CA ILE A 115 2.69 -8.92 14.25
C ILE A 115 3.22 -10.25 13.74
N GLN A 116 2.56 -10.78 12.72
CA GLN A 116 2.82 -12.10 12.11
C GLN A 116 3.28 -11.99 10.66
N THR A 117 3.36 -10.78 10.10
CA THR A 117 3.86 -10.52 8.74
C THR A 117 5.32 -10.97 8.59
N VAL A 118 6.10 -10.88 9.66
CA VAL A 118 7.50 -11.36 9.73
C VAL A 118 7.67 -12.31 10.90
N THR A 119 8.61 -13.25 10.77
CA THR A 119 8.88 -14.30 11.76
C THR A 119 10.03 -13.96 12.72
N HIS A 120 10.79 -12.91 12.43
CA HIS A 120 11.92 -12.44 13.22
C HIS A 120 11.99 -10.92 13.17
N ASP A 121 12.64 -10.34 14.17
CA ASP A 121 12.94 -8.90 14.27
C ASP A 121 11.76 -7.97 13.94
N GLN A 122 10.61 -8.23 14.58
CA GLN A 122 9.41 -7.43 14.41
C GLN A 122 9.64 -5.95 14.75
N GLU A 123 10.58 -5.65 15.65
CA GLU A 123 10.93 -4.27 16.01
C GLU A 123 11.55 -3.54 14.82
N GLU A 124 12.55 -4.13 14.17
CA GLU A 124 13.19 -3.52 13.01
C GLU A 124 12.23 -3.43 11.82
N PHE A 125 11.44 -4.48 11.57
CA PHE A 125 10.39 -4.43 10.56
C PHE A 125 9.43 -3.26 10.78
N VAL A 126 8.95 -3.05 12.02
CA VAL A 126 8.07 -1.92 12.34
C VAL A 126 8.77 -0.58 12.13
N LYS A 127 10.07 -0.44 12.43
CA LYS A 127 10.81 0.80 12.18
C LYS A 127 10.93 1.12 10.70
N GLN A 128 11.21 0.13 9.84
CA GLN A 128 11.23 0.34 8.39
C GLN A 128 9.88 0.86 7.90
N GLN A 129 8.79 0.25 8.38
CA GLN A 129 7.42 0.64 8.07
C GLN A 129 7.07 2.06 8.59
N GLN A 130 7.57 2.44 9.77
CA GLN A 130 7.44 3.79 10.32
C GLN A 130 8.18 4.83 9.48
N TYR A 131 9.42 4.53 9.08
CA TYR A 131 10.23 5.43 8.25
C TYR A 131 9.58 5.63 6.87
N ALA A 132 9.15 4.55 6.24
CA ALA A 132 8.33 4.56 5.04
C ALA A 132 7.08 5.47 5.18
N GLY A 133 6.29 5.29 6.26
CA GLY A 133 5.12 6.12 6.52
C GLY A 133 5.46 7.61 6.67
N LYS A 134 6.60 7.91 7.30
CA LYS A 134 7.10 9.27 7.48
C LYS A 134 7.48 9.93 6.15
N LEU A 135 8.14 9.22 5.23
CA LEU A 135 8.45 9.74 3.90
C LEU A 135 7.18 10.16 3.14
N VAL A 136 6.12 9.35 3.25
CA VAL A 136 4.82 9.67 2.63
C VAL A 136 4.19 10.90 3.29
N ASP A 137 4.20 10.98 4.62
CA ASP A 137 3.67 12.14 5.37
C ASP A 137 4.41 13.44 5.05
N GLU A 138 5.74 13.39 4.94
CA GLU A 138 6.61 14.54 4.67
C GLU A 138 6.64 14.95 3.19
N SER A 139 6.12 14.13 2.27
CA SER A 139 6.13 14.42 0.82
C SER A 139 5.29 15.63 0.38
N GLU A 140 4.46 16.19 1.27
CA GLU A 140 3.46 17.22 0.99
C GLU A 140 2.40 16.85 -0.08
N ILE A 141 2.41 15.60 -0.58
CA ILE A 141 1.41 15.06 -1.50
C ILE A 141 0.24 14.53 -0.65
N PRO A 142 -1.03 14.78 -1.04
CA PRO A 142 -2.17 14.20 -0.35
C PRO A 142 -2.02 12.69 -0.19
N TYR A 143 -2.25 12.15 1.01
CA TYR A 143 -2.02 10.73 1.23
C TYR A 143 -3.13 10.02 2.01
N THR A 144 -3.12 8.69 1.96
CA THR A 144 -3.79 7.84 2.94
C THR A 144 -2.85 6.69 3.29
N ILE A 145 -2.50 6.57 4.57
CA ILE A 145 -1.72 5.42 5.07
C ILE A 145 -2.72 4.40 5.63
N LEU A 146 -2.64 3.16 5.15
CA LEU A 146 -3.46 2.04 5.59
C LEU A 146 -2.63 1.11 6.46
N ARG A 147 -3.06 0.88 7.69
CA ARG A 147 -2.38 0.05 8.70
C ARG A 147 -3.21 -1.19 9.04
N PRO A 148 -3.29 -2.18 8.13
CA PRO A 148 -4.00 -3.41 8.43
C PRO A 148 -3.29 -4.18 9.56
N THR A 149 -4.10 -4.82 10.42
CA THR A 149 -3.64 -5.93 11.26
C THR A 149 -3.15 -7.12 10.41
N ASN A 150 -2.71 -8.22 11.03
CA ASN A 150 -2.28 -9.39 10.28
C ASN A 150 -3.32 -9.81 9.23
N VAL A 151 -2.83 -10.08 8.02
CA VAL A 151 -3.70 -10.39 6.89
C VAL A 151 -3.92 -11.89 6.79
N LEU A 152 -5.19 -12.30 6.79
CA LEU A 152 -5.61 -13.68 6.57
C LEU A 152 -5.99 -13.93 5.13
N ASP A 153 -5.76 -15.17 4.70
CA ASP A 153 -6.37 -15.70 3.47
C ASP A 153 -7.82 -16.03 3.74
N SER A 154 -8.65 -15.00 3.67
CA SER A 154 -10.07 -15.06 3.93
C SER A 154 -10.83 -14.36 2.82
N THR A 155 -11.97 -14.93 2.46
CA THR A 155 -12.95 -14.29 1.56
C THR A 155 -13.87 -13.33 2.32
N ASP A 156 -13.73 -13.22 3.65
CA ASP A 156 -14.47 -12.26 4.45
C ASP A 156 -14.11 -10.82 4.03
N LEU A 157 -15.16 -10.04 3.79
CA LEU A 157 -15.09 -8.63 3.40
C LEU A 157 -15.40 -7.69 4.58
N SER A 158 -15.69 -8.25 5.76
CA SER A 158 -15.96 -7.51 6.97
C SER A 158 -14.68 -6.81 7.43
N TYR A 159 -14.78 -5.53 7.73
CA TYR A 159 -13.71 -4.76 8.33
C TYR A 159 -14.26 -3.65 9.21
N ARG A 160 -13.40 -3.12 10.07
CA ARG A 160 -13.59 -1.93 10.86
C ARG A 160 -12.36 -1.05 10.69
N LEU A 161 -12.60 0.23 10.42
CA LEU A 161 -11.57 1.25 10.37
C LEU A 161 -11.32 1.81 11.76
N VAL A 162 -10.07 2.17 12.03
CA VAL A 162 -9.62 2.68 13.33
C VAL A 162 -8.80 3.93 13.10
N ASP A 163 -9.24 5.05 13.66
CA ASP A 163 -8.53 6.32 13.52
C ASP A 163 -7.15 6.27 14.19
N GLU A 164 -6.25 7.13 13.72
CA GLU A 164 -4.95 7.34 14.36
C GLU A 164 -5.09 7.75 15.84
N GLY A 165 -4.15 7.28 16.67
CA GLY A 165 -4.19 7.50 18.12
C GLY A 165 -5.16 6.61 18.89
N THR A 166 -5.95 5.77 18.21
CA THR A 166 -6.84 4.79 18.86
C THR A 166 -6.16 3.43 19.02
N THR A 167 -6.24 2.83 20.21
CA THR A 167 -5.68 1.49 20.47
C THR A 167 -6.32 0.40 19.60
N MET A 168 -5.48 -0.55 19.18
CA MET A 168 -5.81 -1.76 18.45
C MET A 168 -5.37 -3.04 19.20
N ASP A 169 -5.12 -2.97 20.51
CA ASP A 169 -4.62 -4.10 21.31
C ASP A 169 -5.44 -5.40 21.19
N SER A 170 -6.76 -5.26 21.05
CA SER A 170 -7.71 -6.37 20.88
C SER A 170 -8.24 -6.51 19.45
N ALA A 171 -7.61 -5.84 18.49
CA ALA A 171 -8.04 -5.89 17.09
C ALA A 171 -7.83 -7.28 16.50
N LYS A 172 -8.81 -7.76 15.74
CA LYS A 172 -8.74 -9.04 15.04
C LYS A 172 -7.99 -8.88 13.71
N ASN A 173 -7.31 -9.94 13.32
CA ASN A 173 -6.72 -10.10 11.98
C ASN A 173 -7.77 -9.87 10.91
N VAL A 174 -7.38 -9.34 9.75
CA VAL A 174 -8.29 -8.92 8.68
C VAL A 174 -8.08 -9.74 7.41
N GLY A 175 -9.15 -9.98 6.64
CA GLY A 175 -9.05 -10.67 5.34
C GLY A 175 -8.36 -9.83 4.25
N ALA A 176 -7.56 -10.47 3.40
CA ALA A 176 -6.89 -9.80 2.27
C ALA A 176 -7.86 -9.07 1.34
N LYS A 177 -9.03 -9.67 1.07
CA LYS A 177 -10.07 -9.06 0.23
C LYS A 177 -10.73 -7.84 0.88
N ALA A 178 -10.86 -7.83 2.21
CA ALA A 178 -11.34 -6.66 2.93
C ALA A 178 -10.34 -5.49 2.83
N VAL A 179 -9.04 -5.75 2.99
CA VAL A 179 -8.00 -4.70 2.81
C VAL A 179 -7.99 -4.18 1.37
N ALA A 180 -8.02 -5.06 0.37
CA ALA A 180 -8.09 -4.70 -1.04
C ALA A 180 -9.32 -3.82 -1.36
N LYS A 181 -10.47 -4.13 -0.74
CA LYS A 181 -11.68 -3.32 -0.86
C LYS A 181 -11.46 -1.91 -0.30
N VAL A 182 -10.83 -1.77 0.87
CA VAL A 182 -10.51 -0.46 1.46
C VAL A 182 -9.53 0.33 0.57
N ILE A 183 -8.53 -0.32 -0.02
CA ILE A 183 -7.62 0.32 -0.99
C ILE A 183 -8.42 0.86 -2.18
N LEU A 184 -9.31 0.07 -2.78
CA LEU A 184 -10.13 0.50 -3.92
C LEU A 184 -11.09 1.64 -3.57
N GLU A 185 -11.74 1.58 -2.40
CA GLU A 185 -12.59 2.67 -1.89
C GLU A 185 -11.77 3.95 -1.66
N THR A 186 -10.53 3.80 -1.20
CA THR A 186 -9.60 4.92 -1.05
C THR A 186 -9.19 5.45 -2.42
N VAL A 187 -8.87 4.65 -3.43
CA VAL A 187 -8.59 5.17 -4.80
C VAL A 187 -9.74 6.03 -5.33
N LYS A 188 -10.98 5.63 -5.03
CA LYS A 188 -12.21 6.25 -5.55
C LYS A 188 -12.68 7.49 -4.78
N SER A 189 -12.09 7.79 -3.61
CA SER A 189 -12.60 8.84 -2.73
C SER A 189 -11.49 9.55 -1.95
N ASP A 190 -11.74 10.80 -1.56
CA ASP A 190 -10.83 11.57 -0.70
C ASP A 190 -11.27 11.56 0.78
N GLN A 191 -12.13 10.61 1.16
CA GLN A 191 -12.67 10.52 2.52
C GLN A 191 -11.57 10.45 3.59
N TYR A 192 -10.46 9.79 3.29
CA TYR A 192 -9.33 9.55 4.20
C TYR A 192 -8.09 10.37 3.82
N LYS A 193 -8.28 11.52 3.16
CA LYS A 193 -7.19 12.40 2.77
C LYS A 193 -6.41 12.87 4.00
N ASN A 194 -5.09 12.71 3.95
CA ASN A 194 -4.10 13.01 4.98
C ASN A 194 -4.42 12.30 6.31
N GLN A 195 -4.78 11.02 6.23
CA GLN A 195 -5.08 10.19 7.40
C GLN A 195 -4.28 8.89 7.37
N SER A 196 -3.92 8.43 8.57
CA SER A 196 -3.37 7.10 8.83
C SER A 196 -4.41 6.23 9.51
N ILE A 197 -5.05 5.32 8.77
CA ILE A 197 -6.20 4.52 9.25
C ILE A 197 -5.84 3.05 9.44
N GLY A 198 -6.17 2.51 10.61
CA GLY A 198 -6.05 1.09 10.94
C GLY A 198 -7.17 0.27 10.32
N ILE A 199 -6.87 -0.97 9.92
CA ILE A 199 -7.87 -1.91 9.35
C ILE A 199 -7.83 -3.23 10.12
N CYS A 200 -8.96 -3.64 10.68
CA CYS A 200 -9.10 -4.89 11.43
C CYS A 200 -10.48 -5.50 11.19
N GLY A 201 -10.67 -6.80 11.44
CA GLY A 201 -12.00 -7.41 11.28
C GLY A 201 -11.98 -8.89 11.00
#